data_AF-A0A3D2JLE4-F1
#
_entry.id   AF-A0A3D2JLE4-F1
#
_cell.length_a   1.000
_cell.length_b   1.000
_cell.length_c   1.000
_cell.angle_alpha   90.00
_cell.angle_beta   90.00
_cell.angle_gamma   90.00
#
_symmetry.space_group_name_H-M   'P 1'
#
loop_
_entity.id
_entity.type
_entity.pdbx_description
1 polymer ?
#
loop_
_entity_poly.entity_id
_entity_poly.type
_entity_poly.pdbx_seq_one_letter_code
_entity_poly.pdbx_strand_id
1 'polypeptide(L)'
;MDVSVDEDVLTIKAENSSSSSDEPESYLLRERRTGSYYRAIKLPETVDYEDAESTFKNGILTIKLPKIESKKTRNISRLDNLINRARRA
;
A
#
# COMPACT_ATOMS: atom_id res chain seq x y z
N MET A 1 8.25 11.86 7.66
CA MET A 1 7.12 10.89 7.57
C MET A 1 7.65 9.67 6.85
N ASP A 2 7.32 8.50 7.35
CA ASP A 2 7.83 7.20 6.94
C ASP A 2 6.64 6.25 6.77
N VAL A 3 6.61 5.53 5.64
CA VAL A 3 5.54 4.61 5.27
C VAL A 3 6.20 3.35 4.73
N SER A 4 5.94 2.21 5.38
CA SER A 4 6.56 0.93 5.03
C SER A 4 5.56 -0.21 5.12
N VAL A 5 5.81 -1.29 4.39
CA VAL A 5 5.07 -2.56 4.53
C VAL A 5 6.07 -3.65 4.90
N ASP A 6 5.78 -4.40 5.96
CA ASP A 6 6.56 -5.55 6.42
C ASP A 6 5.60 -6.64 6.91
N GLU A 7 5.75 -7.88 6.46
CA GLU A 7 4.85 -9.01 6.78
C GLU A 7 3.34 -8.65 6.65
N ASP A 8 2.96 -8.01 5.55
CA ASP A 8 1.63 -7.43 5.27
C ASP A 8 1.14 -6.35 6.25
N VAL A 9 2.02 -5.78 7.08
CA VAL A 9 1.67 -4.70 8.00
C VAL A 9 2.13 -3.38 7.41
N LEU A 10 1.16 -2.56 6.99
CA LEU A 10 1.40 -1.16 6.64
C LEU A 10 1.65 -0.36 7.91
N THR A 11 2.86 0.16 8.03
CA THR A 11 3.27 1.04 9.13
C THR A 11 3.38 2.48 8.62
N ILE A 12 2.76 3.41 9.34
CA ILE A 12 2.81 4.85 9.09
C ILE A 12 3.39 5.51 10.34
N LYS A 13 4.55 6.16 10.17
CA LYS A 13 5.24 6.94 11.19
C LYS A 13 5.34 8.39 10.74
N ALA A 14 4.94 9.32 11.60
CA ALA A 14 5.12 10.75 11.34
C ALA A 14 5.50 11.48 12.62
N GLU A 15 6.12 12.63 12.49
CA GLU A 15 6.39 13.52 13.60
C GLU A 15 5.92 14.92 13.22
N ASN A 16 5.17 15.55 14.13
CA ASN A 16 4.76 16.94 14.01
C ASN A 16 5.32 17.70 15.21
N SER A 17 6.49 18.31 15.02
CA SER A 17 7.09 19.24 15.96
C SER A 17 6.47 20.62 15.79
N SER A 18 6.05 21.28 16.88
CA SER A 18 5.78 22.72 16.84
C SER A 18 7.07 23.46 16.50
N SER A 19 6.99 24.42 15.59
CA SER A 19 8.13 25.29 15.26
C SER A 19 8.58 26.04 16.50
N SER A 20 9.89 26.01 16.77
CA SER A 20 10.57 26.67 17.89
C SER A 20 10.48 28.21 17.90
N SER A 21 9.82 28.82 16.92
CA SER A 21 9.49 30.25 16.90
C SER A 21 8.26 30.61 17.72
N ASP A 22 7.54 29.62 18.24
CA ASP A 22 6.62 29.83 19.35
C ASP A 22 7.47 29.97 20.63
N GLU A 23 8.06 31.16 20.79
CA GLU A 23 8.60 31.61 22.08
C GLU A 23 7.56 31.37 23.18
N PRO A 24 7.97 31.25 24.45
CA PRO A 24 7.07 31.03 25.57
C PRO A 24 6.21 32.27 25.89
N GLU A 25 5.55 32.88 24.91
CA GLU A 25 4.21 33.41 25.14
C GLU A 25 3.32 32.20 25.42
N SER A 26 3.26 31.87 26.70
CA SER A 26 2.50 30.76 27.26
C SER A 26 1.12 30.69 26.63
N TYR A 27 0.89 29.69 25.78
CA TYR A 27 -0.43 29.43 25.25
C TYR A 27 -1.45 29.43 26.40
N LEU A 28 -2.50 30.26 26.33
CA LEU A 28 -3.62 30.18 27.27
C LEU A 28 -4.38 28.85 27.10
N LEU A 29 -4.47 28.35 25.86
CA LEU A 29 -5.04 27.05 25.54
C LEU A 29 -4.44 26.49 24.25
N ARG A 30 -4.10 25.19 24.26
CA ARG A 30 -3.57 24.46 23.11
C ARG A 30 -4.37 23.18 22.89
N GLU A 31 -5.26 23.21 21.91
CA GLU A 31 -6.16 22.08 21.62
C GLU A 31 -5.53 21.06 20.67
N ARG A 32 -4.66 21.52 19.76
CA ARG A 32 -4.01 20.64 18.78
C ARG A 32 -2.85 19.88 19.42
N ARG A 33 -2.85 18.57 19.23
CA ARG A 33 -1.77 17.68 19.67
C ARG A 33 -0.57 17.82 18.74
N THR A 34 0.62 17.87 19.32
CA THR A 34 1.91 17.69 18.62
C THR A 34 2.58 16.42 19.11
N GLY A 35 3.60 15.97 18.37
CA GLY A 35 4.38 14.78 18.69
C GLY A 35 4.37 13.77 17.57
N SER A 36 4.76 12.54 17.92
CA SER A 36 4.87 11.42 16.98
C SER A 36 3.54 10.71 16.77
N TYR A 37 3.30 10.27 15.55
CA TYR A 37 2.17 9.46 15.14
C TYR A 37 2.68 8.10 14.69
N TYR A 38 1.99 7.06 15.14
CA TYR A 38 2.23 5.68 14.73
C TYR A 38 0.90 4.99 14.45
N ARG A 39 0.80 4.36 13.29
CA ARG A 39 -0.31 3.49 12.92
C ARG A 39 0.27 2.25 12.24
N ALA A 40 -0.29 1.10 12.58
CA ALA A 40 -0.01 -0.18 11.95
C ALA A 40 -1.35 -0.79 11.51
N ILE A 41 -1.43 -1.20 10.24
CA ILE A 41 -2.64 -1.73 9.62
C ILE A 41 -2.28 -3.03 8.93
N LYS A 42 -2.89 -4.15 9.33
CA LYS A 42 -2.74 -5.41 8.61
C LYS A 42 -3.48 -5.31 7.27
N LEU A 43 -2.75 -5.58 6.19
CA LEU A 43 -3.28 -5.61 4.84
C LEU A 43 -3.72 -7.04 4.48
N PRO A 44 -4.73 -7.18 3.61
CA PRO A 44 -5.11 -8.49 3.08
C PRO A 44 -4.07 -8.98 2.08
N GLU A 45 -3.91 -10.30 1.95
CA GLU A 45 -3.00 -10.92 0.96
C GLU A 45 -3.35 -10.59 -0.51
N THR A 46 -4.52 -9.99 -0.75
CA THR A 46 -5.04 -9.68 -2.09
C THR A 46 -4.58 -8.32 -2.63
N VAL A 47 -3.69 -7.61 -1.95
CA VAL A 47 -3.16 -6.33 -2.42
C VAL A 47 -1.72 -6.46 -2.90
N ASP A 48 -1.40 -5.72 -3.95
CA ASP A 48 -0.06 -5.63 -4.53
C ASP A 48 0.67 -4.46 -3.86
N TYR A 49 1.72 -4.76 -3.11
CA TYR A 49 2.52 -3.76 -2.40
C TYR A 49 3.63 -3.17 -3.29
N GLU A 50 4.06 -3.89 -4.32
CA GLU A 50 5.16 -3.46 -5.20
C GLU A 50 4.73 -2.28 -6.06
N ASP A 51 3.47 -2.27 -6.49
CA ASP A 51 2.85 -1.20 -7.28
C ASP A 51 2.09 -0.18 -6.39
N ALA A 52 2.47 -0.05 -5.12
CA ALA A 52 1.85 0.90 -4.19
C ALA A 52 2.25 2.35 -4.51
N GLU A 53 1.26 3.25 -4.48
CA GLU A 53 1.48 4.70 -4.66
C GLU A 53 1.07 5.46 -3.39
N SER A 54 1.80 6.53 -3.06
CA SER A 54 1.42 7.42 -1.96
C SER A 54 1.50 8.89 -2.35
N THR A 55 0.59 9.69 -1.79
CA THR A 55 0.56 11.15 -1.96
C THR A 55 0.24 11.82 -0.64
N PHE A 56 0.85 12.98 -0.39
CA PHE A 56 0.55 13.80 0.79
C PHE A 56 0.17 15.21 0.34
N LYS A 57 -1.08 15.60 0.59
CA LYS A 57 -1.59 16.91 0.17
C LYS A 57 -2.51 17.47 1.24
N ASN A 58 -2.30 18.73 1.63
CA ASN A 58 -3.13 19.46 2.58
C ASN A 58 -3.34 18.72 3.92
N GLY A 59 -2.29 18.05 4.43
CA GLY A 59 -2.36 17.31 5.69
C GLY A 59 -2.97 15.90 5.59
N ILE A 60 -3.31 15.43 4.39
CA ILE A 60 -3.88 14.10 4.16
C ILE A 60 -2.87 13.22 3.45
N LEU A 61 -2.54 12.09 4.06
CA LEU A 61 -1.80 11.00 3.43
C LEU A 61 -2.78 10.04 2.76
N THR A 62 -2.69 9.91 1.44
CA THR A 62 -3.45 8.94 0.64
C THR A 62 -2.49 7.86 0.16
N ILE A 63 -2.78 6.60 0.49
CA ILE A 63 -2.02 5.43 0.06
C ILE A 63 -2.95 4.59 -0.81
N LYS A 64 -2.52 4.30 -2.04
CA LYS A 64 -3.26 3.50 -3.02
C LYS A 64 -2.55 2.17 -3.19
N LEU A 65 -3.27 1.10 -2.86
CA LEU A 65 -2.81 -0.28 -2.96
C LEU A 65 -3.64 -0.99 -4.04
N PRO A 66 -3.04 -1.31 -5.20
CA PRO A 66 -3.71 -2.13 -6.20
C PRO A 66 -4.08 -3.51 -5.64
N LYS A 67 -5.07 -4.15 -6.25
CA LYS A 67 -5.35 -5.57 -5.97
C LYS A 67 -4.47 -6.43 -6.86
N ILE A 68 -3.99 -7.55 -6.34
CA ILE A 68 -3.30 -8.55 -7.14
C ILE A 68 -4.26 -9.07 -8.21
N GLU A 69 -3.83 -9.09 -9.47
CA GLU A 69 -4.61 -9.73 -10.53
C GLU A 69 -4.73 -11.23 -10.28
N SER A 70 -5.96 -11.74 -10.19
CA SER A 70 -6.17 -13.18 -10.14
C SER A 70 -5.73 -13.80 -11.47
N LYS A 71 -4.83 -14.78 -11.41
CA LYS A 71 -4.38 -15.52 -12.61
C LYS A 71 -5.60 -16.08 -13.35
N LYS A 72 -5.89 -15.54 -14.53
CA LYS A 72 -6.84 -16.14 -15.46
C LYS A 72 -6.38 -17.56 -15.78
N THR A 73 -7.31 -18.52 -15.76
CA THR A 73 -7.07 -19.92 -16.10
C THR A 73 -6.31 -20.02 -17.42
N ARG A 74 -5.13 -20.66 -17.40
CA ARG A 74 -4.38 -20.97 -18.61
C ARG A 74 -4.89 -22.28 -19.17
N ASN A 75 -5.45 -22.26 -20.37
CA ASN A 75 -5.85 -23.49 -21.07
C ASN A 75 -4.60 -24.23 -21.54
N ILE A 76 -4.45 -25.48 -21.09
CA ILE A 76 -3.40 -26.39 -21.59
C ILE A 76 -4.02 -27.14 -22.78
N SER A 77 -3.56 -26.85 -24.00
CA SER A 77 -3.98 -27.56 -25.20
C SER A 77 -3.39 -28.98 -25.22
N ARG A 78 -4.25 -29.98 -25.43
CA ARG A 78 -3.88 -31.40 -25.53
C ARG A 78 -3.33 -31.71 -26.93
N LEU A 79 -2.25 -32.49 -27.02
CA LEU A 79 -1.54 -32.84 -28.27
C LEU A 79 -2.27 -33.89 -29.15
N ASP A 80 -3.57 -34.10 -28.99
CA ASP A 80 -4.30 -35.18 -29.67
C ASP A 80 -4.54 -34.90 -31.19
N ASN A 81 -4.18 -33.71 -31.68
CA ASN A 81 -4.41 -33.28 -33.05
C ASN A 81 -3.42 -33.82 -34.10
N LEU A 82 -2.40 -34.58 -33.71
CA LEU A 82 -1.42 -35.15 -34.66
C LEU A 82 -1.76 -36.59 -35.11
N ILE A 83 -2.52 -37.35 -34.32
CA ILE A 83 -2.78 -38.78 -34.62
C ILE A 83 -3.84 -38.94 -35.73
N ASN A 84 -4.76 -37.98 -35.89
CA ASN A 84 -5.85 -38.07 -36.86
C ASN A 84 -5.46 -37.68 -38.30
N ARG A 85 -4.28 -37.09 -38.53
CA ARG A 85 -3.80 -36.77 -39.89
C ARG A 85 -3.11 -37.94 -40.58
N ALA A 86 -2.57 -38.91 -39.83
CA ALA A 86 -1.86 -40.06 -40.39
C ALA A 86 -2.77 -41.21 -40.88
N ARG A 87 -4.08 -41.17 -40.57
CA ARG A 87 -5.06 -42.21 -40.97
C ARG A 87 -5.87 -41.89 -42.23
N ARG A 88 -5.59 -40.78 -42.93
CA ARG A 88 -6.32 -40.35 -44.15
C ARG A 88 -5.41 -40.17 -45.38
N ALA A 89 -4.21 -40.74 -45.38
CA ALA A 89 -3.36 -40.85 -46.56
C ALA A 89 -3.51 -42.24 -47.18
#